data_AF-A0A946QL05-F1
#
_entry.id   AF-A0A946QL05-F1
#
_cell.length_a   1.000
_cell.length_b   1.000
_cell.length_c   1.000
_cell.angle_alpha   90.00
_cell.angle_beta   90.00
_cell.angle_gamma   90.00
#
_symmetry.space_group_name_H-M   'P 1'
#
loop_
_entity.id
_entity.type
_entity.pdbx_description
1 polymer ?
#
loop_
_entity_poly.entity_id
_entity_poly.type
_entity_poly.pdbx_seq_one_letter_code
_entity_poly.pdbx_strand_id
1 'polypeptide(L)'
;MKTILDLVKANTELNSLSNKLDESTQRNKDLSEQLEAQAAQSAEENAKLGAEHSEEISALESKIALLEEANTLLEQDKQSSAEQAADIAASLGVTEPVEEAIETEPKEELSVSAHWEHYQTRGSREDKRAYYLKHIKPLQA
;
A
#
# COMPACT_ATOMS: atom_id res chain seq x y z
N MET A 1 36.50 23.21 -68.27
CA MET A 1 36.77 21.93 -67.57
C MET A 1 36.25 21.97 -66.13
N LYS A 2 34.95 22.18 -65.89
CA LYS A 2 34.36 22.13 -64.53
C LYS A 2 33.79 20.75 -64.17
N THR A 3 33.42 19.96 -65.16
CA THR A 3 32.64 18.72 -65.03
C THR A 3 33.34 17.58 -64.28
N ILE A 4 34.65 17.37 -64.45
CA ILE A 4 35.36 16.27 -63.76
C ILE A 4 35.46 16.54 -62.25
N LEU A 5 35.76 17.78 -61.86
CA LEU A 5 35.87 18.14 -60.45
C LEU A 5 34.51 18.02 -59.73
N ASP A 6 33.43 18.38 -60.42
CA ASP A 6 32.06 18.27 -59.90
C ASP A 6 31.64 16.79 -59.73
N LEU A 7 32.01 15.91 -60.67
CA LEU A 7 31.79 14.46 -60.53
C LEU A 7 32.57 13.84 -59.37
N VAL A 8 33.82 14.27 -59.16
CA VAL A 8 34.63 13.80 -58.02
C VAL A 8 33.98 14.22 -56.70
N LYS A 9 33.52 15.48 -56.59
CA LYS A 9 32.78 15.96 -55.40
C LYS A 9 31.50 15.17 -55.17
N ALA A 10 30.69 14.96 -56.21
CA ALA A 10 29.46 14.18 -56.11
C ALA A 10 29.72 12.73 -55.62
N ASN A 11 30.80 12.09 -56.09
CA ASN A 11 31.19 10.76 -55.60
C ASN A 11 31.61 10.77 -54.13
N THR A 12 32.35 11.79 -53.68
CA THR A 12 32.72 11.91 -52.26
C THR A 12 31.50 12.14 -51.36
N GLU A 13 30.52 12.92 -51.83
CA GLU A 13 29.26 13.14 -51.12
C GLU A 13 28.40 11.88 -51.09
N LEU A 14 28.32 11.13 -52.20
CA LEU A 14 27.64 9.84 -52.25
C LEU A 14 28.23 8.83 -51.26
N ASN A 15 29.55 8.72 -51.19
CA ASN A 15 30.21 7.83 -50.23
C ASN A 15 29.94 8.25 -48.78
N SER A 16 29.96 9.55 -48.50
CA SER A 16 29.60 10.10 -47.18
C SER A 16 28.15 9.78 -46.79
N LEU A 17 27.21 9.96 -47.72
CA LEU A 17 25.80 9.65 -47.52
C LEU A 17 25.57 8.14 -47.34
N SER A 18 26.26 7.30 -48.12
CA SER A 18 26.20 5.84 -47.97
C SER A 18 26.64 5.41 -46.57
N ASN A 19 27.80 5.90 -46.11
CA ASN A 19 28.29 5.57 -44.76
C ASN A 19 27.31 6.02 -43.67
N LYS A 20 26.73 7.22 -43.80
CA LYS A 20 25.72 7.70 -42.85
C LYS A 20 24.44 6.87 -42.87
N LEU A 21 24.03 6.39 -44.04
CA LEU A 21 22.88 5.51 -44.17
C LEU A 21 23.13 4.16 -43.50
N ASP A 22 24.32 3.59 -43.69
CA ASP A 22 24.72 2.33 -43.05
C ASP A 22 24.76 2.48 -41.53
N GLU A 23 25.38 3.55 -41.02
CA GLU A 23 25.38 3.87 -39.58
C GLU A 23 23.96 4.05 -39.02
N SER A 24 23.10 4.78 -39.73
CA SER A 24 21.72 5.01 -39.30
C SER A 24 20.90 3.71 -39.31
N THR A 25 21.15 2.84 -40.29
CA THR A 25 20.48 1.54 -40.39
C THR A 25 20.89 0.64 -39.24
N GLN A 26 22.19 0.61 -38.92
CA GLN A 26 22.69 -0.14 -37.77
C GLN A 26 22.13 0.40 -36.45
N ARG A 27 22.14 1.73 -36.24
CA ARG A 27 21.54 2.34 -35.04
C ARG A 27 20.06 2.01 -34.89
N ASN A 28 19.30 2.04 -35.99
CA ASN A 28 17.87 1.69 -35.95
C ASN A 28 17.64 0.22 -35.58
N LYS A 29 18.52 -0.67 -36.05
CA LYS A 29 18.47 -2.09 -35.69
C LYS A 29 18.76 -2.26 -34.19
N ASP A 30 19.84 -1.67 -33.70
CA ASP A 30 20.23 -1.75 -32.29
C ASP A 30 19.13 -1.18 -31.37
N LEU A 31 18.51 -0.05 -31.74
CA LEU A 31 17.40 0.55 -31.00
C LEU A 31 16.15 -0.33 -31.01
N SER A 32 15.86 -1.00 -32.12
CA SER A 32 14.71 -1.92 -32.20
C SER A 32 14.91 -3.13 -31.28
N GLU A 33 16.12 -3.71 -31.29
CA GLU A 33 16.47 -4.82 -30.40
C GLU A 33 16.42 -4.41 -28.92
N GLN A 34 16.87 -3.19 -28.58
CA GLN A 34 16.76 -2.65 -27.22
C GLN A 34 15.32 -2.44 -26.78
N LEU A 35 14.46 -1.90 -27.65
CA LEU A 35 13.04 -1.70 -27.36
C LEU A 35 12.32 -3.03 -27.14
N GLU A 36 12.61 -4.04 -27.96
CA GLU A 36 12.02 -5.37 -27.81
C GLU A 36 12.46 -6.05 -26.51
N ALA A 37 13.76 -5.96 -26.17
CA ALA A 37 14.28 -6.47 -24.90
C ALA A 37 13.65 -5.77 -23.69
N GLN A 38 13.53 -4.43 -23.73
CA GLN A 38 12.91 -3.66 -22.66
C GLN A 38 11.41 -3.98 -22.52
N ALA A 39 10.70 -4.15 -23.63
CA ALA A 39 9.29 -4.54 -23.62
C ALA A 39 9.09 -5.93 -23.01
N ALA A 40 9.96 -6.89 -23.35
CA ALA A 40 9.93 -8.23 -22.77
C ALA A 40 10.21 -8.20 -21.26
N GLN A 41 11.24 -7.46 -20.83
CA GLN A 41 11.58 -7.30 -19.41
C GLN A 41 10.44 -6.64 -18.62
N SER A 42 9.84 -5.58 -19.16
CA SER A 42 8.71 -4.90 -18.51
C SER A 42 7.47 -5.78 -18.43
N ALA A 43 7.20 -6.60 -19.44
CA ALA A 43 6.11 -7.56 -19.41
C ALA A 43 6.35 -8.65 -18.33
N GLU A 44 7.57 -9.14 -18.19
CA GLU A 44 7.95 -10.10 -17.15
C GLU A 44 7.81 -9.51 -15.74
N GLU A 45 8.31 -8.29 -15.54
CA GLU A 45 8.20 -7.58 -14.24
C GLU A 45 6.75 -7.33 -13.86
N ASN A 46 5.93 -6.86 -14.81
CA ASN A 46 4.49 -6.65 -14.58
C ASN A 46 3.76 -7.96 -14.27
N ALA A 47 4.10 -9.06 -14.95
CA ALA A 47 3.50 -10.36 -14.68
C ALA A 47 3.86 -10.86 -13.28
N LYS A 48 5.12 -10.69 -12.85
CA LYS A 48 5.58 -11.05 -11.50
C LYS A 48 4.86 -10.22 -10.44
N LEU A 49 4.80 -8.91 -10.63
CA LEU A 49 4.11 -8.00 -9.70
C LEU A 49 2.61 -8.30 -9.61
N GLY A 50 1.98 -8.64 -10.75
CA GLY A 50 0.58 -9.06 -10.79
C GLY A 50 0.32 -10.35 -10.00
N ALA A 51 1.24 -11.32 -10.08
CA ALA A 51 1.16 -12.56 -9.29
C ALA A 51 1.35 -12.31 -7.79
N GLU A 52 2.33 -11.48 -7.41
CA GLU A 52 2.59 -11.10 -6.02
C GLU A 52 1.36 -10.39 -5.40
N HIS A 53 0.80 -9.39 -6.09
CA HIS A 53 -0.42 -8.73 -5.61
C HIS A 53 -1.63 -9.67 -5.53
N SER A 54 -1.76 -10.62 -6.46
CA SER A 54 -2.85 -11.60 -6.40
C SER A 54 -2.73 -12.51 -5.18
N GLU A 55 -1.51 -12.92 -4.81
CA GLU A 55 -1.26 -13.72 -3.62
C GLU A 55 -1.53 -12.92 -2.33
N GLU A 56 -1.09 -11.66 -2.27
CA GLU A 56 -1.37 -10.76 -1.15
C GLU A 56 -2.87 -10.51 -0.95
N ILE A 57 -3.61 -10.27 -2.04
CA ILE A 57 -5.06 -10.09 -1.98
C ILE A 57 -5.73 -11.34 -1.42
N SER A 58 -5.36 -12.53 -1.91
CA SER A 58 -5.94 -13.79 -1.42
C SER A 58 -5.64 -14.03 0.07
N ALA A 59 -4.43 -13.68 0.53
CA ALA A 59 -4.07 -13.75 1.94
C ALA A 59 -4.87 -12.78 2.81
N LEU A 60 -5.09 -11.55 2.33
CA LEU A 60 -5.90 -10.54 3.02
C LEU A 60 -7.38 -10.94 3.09
N GLU A 61 -7.96 -11.44 2.00
CA GLU A 61 -9.32 -11.95 1.95
C GLU A 61 -9.53 -13.10 2.94
N SER A 62 -8.56 -14.02 3.01
CA SER A 62 -8.60 -15.12 4.00
C SER A 62 -8.56 -14.60 5.43
N LYS A 63 -7.77 -13.56 5.71
CA LYS A 63 -7.69 -12.94 7.03
C LYS A 63 -8.99 -12.19 7.39
N ILE A 64 -9.62 -11.53 6.42
CA ILE A 64 -10.92 -10.89 6.61
C ILE A 64 -11.97 -11.93 7.01
N ALA A 65 -12.04 -13.06 6.30
CA ALA A 65 -12.99 -14.13 6.64
C ALA A 65 -12.80 -14.65 8.07
N LEU A 66 -11.55 -14.84 8.51
CA LEU A 66 -11.25 -15.24 9.90
C LEU A 66 -11.67 -14.18 10.92
N LEU A 67 -11.48 -12.89 10.61
CA LEU A 67 -11.90 -11.80 11.49
C LEU A 67 -13.42 -11.68 11.56
N GLU A 68 -14.11 -11.87 10.45
CA GLU A 68 -15.58 -11.92 10.40
C GLU A 68 -16.10 -13.08 11.24
N GLU A 69 -15.55 -14.28 11.10
CA GLU A 69 -15.91 -15.44 11.94
C GLU A 69 -15.67 -15.15 13.43
N ALA A 70 -14.50 -14.62 13.79
CA ALA A 70 -14.19 -14.26 15.18
C ALA A 70 -15.18 -13.21 15.74
N ASN A 71 -15.57 -12.22 14.94
CA ASN A 71 -16.57 -11.23 15.35
C ASN A 71 -17.94 -11.87 15.57
N THR A 72 -18.37 -12.80 14.71
CA THR A 72 -19.65 -13.50 14.90
C THR A 72 -19.67 -14.32 16.19
N LEU A 73 -18.57 -15.00 16.52
CA LEU A 73 -18.44 -15.76 17.77
C LEU A 73 -18.47 -14.84 19.00
N LEU A 74 -17.74 -13.72 18.95
CA LEU A 74 -17.75 -12.74 20.05
C LEU A 74 -19.15 -12.16 20.30
N GLU A 75 -19.93 -11.93 19.24
CA GLU A 75 -21.30 -11.42 19.38
C GLU A 75 -22.24 -12.47 19.97
N GLN A 76 -22.09 -13.74 19.57
CA GLN A 76 -22.82 -14.86 20.18
C GLN A 76 -22.47 -15.03 21.66
N ASP A 77 -21.19 -14.95 22.02
CA ASP A 77 -20.73 -15.04 23.41
C ASP A 77 -21.29 -13.91 24.27
N LYS A 78 -21.31 -12.67 23.74
CA LYS A 78 -21.92 -11.53 24.42
C LYS A 78 -23.40 -11.74 24.67
N GLN A 79 -24.14 -12.20 23.65
CA GLN A 79 -25.58 -12.45 23.79
C GLN A 79 -25.85 -13.54 24.83
N SER A 80 -25.10 -14.65 24.78
CA SER A 80 -25.23 -15.73 25.76
C SER A 80 -24.88 -15.27 27.18
N SER A 81 -23.83 -14.46 27.34
CA SER A 81 -23.47 -13.89 28.64
C SER A 81 -24.55 -12.93 29.17
N ALA A 82 -25.18 -12.14 28.30
CA ALA A 82 -26.26 -11.23 28.67
C ALA A 82 -27.51 -12.00 29.11
N GLU A 83 -27.88 -13.07 28.40
CA GLU A 83 -28.98 -13.96 28.78
C GLU A 83 -28.74 -14.61 30.15
N GLN A 84 -27.53 -15.13 30.39
CA GLN A 84 -27.17 -15.70 31.71
C GLN A 84 -27.25 -14.65 32.83
N ALA A 85 -26.80 -13.41 32.57
CA ALA A 85 -26.90 -12.33 33.55
C ALA A 85 -28.36 -11.96 33.86
N ALA A 86 -29.23 -11.92 32.84
CA ALA A 86 -30.66 -11.67 33.00
C ALA A 86 -31.35 -12.79 33.82
N ASP A 87 -31.03 -14.06 33.53
CA ASP A 87 -31.55 -15.21 34.29
C ASP A 87 -31.13 -15.15 35.77
N ILE A 88 -29.87 -14.82 36.04
CA ILE A 88 -29.37 -14.64 37.41
C ILE A 88 -30.12 -13.50 38.10
N ALA A 89 -30.26 -12.33 37.46
CA ALA A 89 -30.97 -11.18 38.01
C ALA A 89 -32.44 -11.51 38.34
N ALA A 90 -33.12 -12.20 37.43
CA ALA A 90 -34.49 -12.69 37.63
C ALA A 90 -34.58 -13.69 38.80
N SER A 91 -33.61 -14.62 38.91
CA SER A 91 -33.57 -15.62 40.00
C SER A 91 -33.31 -15.01 41.38
N LEU A 92 -32.60 -13.88 41.45
CA LEU A 92 -32.31 -13.13 42.67
C LEU A 92 -33.45 -12.16 43.06
N GLY A 93 -34.53 -12.07 42.27
CA GLY A 93 -35.65 -11.18 42.54
C GLY A 93 -35.31 -9.69 42.39
N VAL A 94 -34.23 -9.37 41.66
CA VAL A 94 -33.85 -7.99 41.35
C VAL A 94 -34.74 -7.54 40.18
N THR A 95 -35.84 -6.84 40.49
CA THR A 95 -36.80 -6.31 39.51
C THR A 95 -36.40 -4.96 38.92
N GLU A 96 -35.27 -4.40 39.31
CA GLU A 96 -34.74 -3.19 38.67
C GLU A 96 -33.86 -3.61 37.49
N PRO A 97 -34.01 -2.95 36.32
CA PRO A 97 -33.13 -3.21 35.20
C PRO A 97 -31.70 -2.92 35.66
N VAL A 98 -30.78 -3.85 35.39
CA VAL A 98 -29.34 -3.58 35.51
C VAL A 98 -29.12 -2.30 34.72
N GLU A 99 -28.75 -1.20 35.39
CA GLU A 99 -28.37 0.04 34.72
C GLU A 99 -27.40 -0.36 33.61
N GLU A 100 -27.82 -0.16 32.36
CA GLU A 100 -26.96 -0.31 31.20
C GLU A 100 -25.66 0.38 31.56
N ALA A 101 -24.57 -0.38 31.55
CA ALA A 101 -23.25 0.17 31.79
C ALA A 101 -23.15 1.39 30.89
N ILE A 102 -23.13 2.58 31.50
CA ILE A 102 -23.08 3.87 30.83
C ILE A 102 -22.14 3.66 29.66
N GLU A 103 -22.67 3.70 28.43
CA GLU A 103 -21.84 3.77 27.23
C GLU A 103 -20.88 4.92 27.54
N THR A 104 -19.65 4.58 27.90
CA THR A 104 -18.64 5.59 28.11
C THR A 104 -18.55 6.24 26.76
N GLU A 105 -19.05 7.48 26.67
CA GLU A 105 -19.05 8.30 25.47
C GLU A 105 -17.76 8.00 24.69
N PRO A 106 -17.85 7.76 23.36
CA PRO A 106 -16.66 7.52 22.57
C PRO A 106 -15.72 8.69 22.82
N LYS A 107 -14.66 8.44 23.60
CA LYS A 107 -13.65 9.47 23.88
C LYS A 107 -13.16 9.88 22.51
N GLU A 108 -13.43 11.12 22.12
CA GLU A 108 -12.97 11.68 20.86
C GLU A 108 -11.50 11.30 20.67
N GLU A 109 -11.25 10.32 19.80
CA GLU A 109 -9.91 9.86 19.54
C GLU A 109 -9.23 10.97 18.74
N LEU A 110 -8.32 11.69 19.39
CA LEU A 110 -7.48 12.67 18.74
C LEU A 110 -6.80 12.00 17.54
N SER A 111 -6.80 12.67 16.40
CA SER A 111 -6.10 12.17 15.23
C SER A 111 -4.61 11.95 15.54
N VAL A 112 -3.96 11.04 14.81
CA VAL A 112 -2.52 10.75 14.97
C VAL A 112 -1.68 12.03 14.90
N SER A 113 -2.05 12.99 14.03
CA SER A 113 -1.38 14.29 13.93
C SER A 113 -1.52 15.14 15.19
N ALA A 114 -2.71 15.19 15.80
CA ALA A 114 -2.93 15.92 17.04
C ALA A 114 -2.15 15.30 18.22
N HIS A 115 -2.01 13.98 18.27
CA HIS A 115 -1.14 13.32 19.25
C HIS A 115 0.34 13.70 19.08
N TRP A 116 0.83 13.86 17.85
CA TRP A 116 2.20 14.31 17.60
C TRP A 116 2.44 15.76 18.05
N GLU A 117 1.47 16.65 17.87
CA GLU A 117 1.56 18.03 18.38
C GLU A 117 1.62 18.06 19.91
N HIS A 118 0.78 17.26 20.59
CA HIS A 118 0.84 17.12 22.06
C HIS A 118 2.14 16.49 22.56
N TYR A 119 2.75 15.59 21.79
CA TYR A 119 4.06 15.04 22.12
C TYR A 119 5.17 16.10 22.04
N GLN A 120 5.11 17.01 21.06
CA GLN A 120 6.14 18.02 20.86
C GLN A 120 6.11 19.11 21.95
N THR A 121 4.92 19.48 22.43
CA THR A 121 4.70 20.53 23.43
C THR A 121 5.06 20.13 24.86
N ARG A 122 5.30 18.84 25.15
CA ARG A 122 5.73 18.39 26.48
C ARG A 122 7.16 18.83 26.81
N GLY A 123 7.40 19.24 28.06
CA GLY A 123 8.68 19.83 28.47
C GLY A 123 9.78 18.81 28.82
N SER A 124 9.42 17.69 29.46
CA SER A 124 10.40 16.69 29.92
C SER A 124 10.51 15.50 28.97
N ARG A 125 11.72 14.92 28.87
CA ARG A 125 11.99 13.75 28.02
C ARG A 125 11.26 12.50 28.50
N GLU A 126 11.06 12.38 29.81
CA GLU A 126 10.33 11.26 30.43
C GLU A 126 8.83 11.35 30.12
N ASP A 127 8.24 12.55 30.21
CA ASP A 127 6.83 12.77 29.86
C ASP A 127 6.55 12.56 28.38
N LYS A 128 7.50 12.94 27.51
CA LYS A 128 7.43 12.65 26.08
C LYS A 128 7.39 11.15 25.84
N ARG A 129 8.33 10.40 26.43
CA ARG A 129 8.41 8.94 26.25
C ARG A 129 7.16 8.23 26.77
N ALA A 130 6.67 8.60 27.95
CA ALA A 130 5.45 8.04 28.52
C ALA A 130 4.23 8.31 27.63
N TYR A 131 4.12 9.53 27.10
CA TYR A 131 3.03 9.90 26.20
C TYR A 131 3.09 9.16 24.86
N TYR A 132 4.26 9.07 24.24
CA TYR A 132 4.44 8.34 22.97
C TYR A 132 4.05 6.87 23.10
N LEU A 133 4.49 6.20 24.16
CA LEU A 133 4.18 4.79 24.39
C LEU A 133 2.68 4.55 24.62
N LYS A 134 1.98 5.51 25.22
CA LYS A 134 0.57 5.37 25.58
C LYS A 134 -0.38 5.77 24.45
N HIS A 135 -0.02 6.76 23.62
CA HIS A 135 -0.96 7.39 22.69
C HIS A 135 -0.55 7.35 21.22
N ILE A 136 0.74 7.15 20.88
CA ILE A 136 1.21 7.20 19.48
C ILE A 136 1.63 5.82 19.00
N LYS A 137 2.45 5.09 19.79
CA LYS A 137 2.95 3.76 19.43
C LYS A 137 1.84 2.74 19.11
N PRO A 138 0.71 2.70 19.84
CA PRO A 138 -0.37 1.76 19.53
C PRO A 138 -1.08 2.04 18.19
N LEU A 139 -1.00 3.27 17.68
CA LEU A 139 -1.64 3.68 16.43
C LEU A 139 -0.74 3.45 15.19
N GLN A 140 0.48 2.94 15.39
CA GLN A 140 1.46 2.67 14.32
C GLN A 140 1.67 1.16 14.05
N ALA A 141 0.96 0.29 14.76
CA ALA A 141 1.02 -1.17 14.63
C ALA A 141 -0.17 -1.69 13.83
#